data_AF-A0A9X7CPR7-F1
#
_entry.id   AF-A0A9X7CPR7-F1
#
_cell.length_a   1.000
_cell.length_b   1.000
_cell.length_c   1.000
_cell.angle_alpha   90.00
_cell.angle_beta   90.00
_cell.angle_gamma   90.00
#
_symmetry.space_group_name_H-M   'P 1'
#
loop_
_entity.id
_entity.type
_entity.pdbx_description
1 polymer ?
#
loop_
_entity_poly.entity_id
_entity_poly.type
_entity_poly.pdbx_seq_one_letter_code
_entity_poly.pdbx_strand_id
1 'polypeptide(L)'
;MLNRSKLREHALKNNLSTIATRLIAPLAMVTDIDGRIYVDKEDIRKQELMSTRCIPTAFKDLEEANCIYKEDGVYYNNMAIHIDHRPTRFTYISLYKFFQDKHFKKLYKRPLQFLYYILTSQLPGEWHRFAIERGYVTATNNPILKYFYNFKDLLNVLVLLIENGLIEIEFTHDGKKHLLTSDIENVRELLEVYCELNELNRKKRTCDEKKSHVIRVRIAKKHVKRENVTSIYEPERLATLRDLRDIAIRYGHDLEQFEQSSLEKIHMAKKKLYDNFGKYGVQLYRDSLQRFFQEQSFIFPRLMREGKFGNYILNFYVMPVIRMTLSQKLEKMKVDYLQSLDILSLVEESEPYINFITTAGIDDEVINIASEISTYTEITATISKSKAWDIYFSRLNTIYDENIQKGLKQDYIHQLAKEYKLSNPNFEREFEQKLPRRNLKTEKNEKVATTSIHPDNKKTIDVKAMFNSIVKN
;
A
#
# COMPACT_ATOMS: atom_id res chain seq x y z
N MET A 1 -3.93 3.98 -5.09
CA MET A 1 -3.44 4.95 -6.10
C MET A 1 -3.74 4.37 -7.48
N LEU A 2 -3.61 5.14 -8.57
CA LEU A 2 -3.78 4.63 -9.93
C LEU A 2 -2.42 4.35 -10.59
N ASN A 3 -2.30 3.22 -11.28
CA ASN A 3 -1.13 2.88 -12.08
C ASN A 3 -1.02 3.84 -13.27
N ARG A 4 0.07 4.62 -13.33
CA ARG A 4 0.25 5.66 -14.34
C ARG A 4 0.36 5.09 -15.75
N SER A 5 1.10 4.00 -15.96
CA SER A 5 1.34 3.45 -17.30
C SER A 5 0.04 2.92 -17.91
N LYS A 6 -0.72 2.14 -17.13
CA LYS A 6 -2.04 1.65 -17.53
C LYS A 6 -3.03 2.80 -17.79
N LEU A 7 -3.08 3.79 -16.89
CA LEU A 7 -3.96 4.95 -17.09
C LEU A 7 -3.59 5.74 -18.35
N ARG A 8 -2.29 5.88 -18.66
CA ARG A 8 -1.81 6.53 -19.88
C ARG A 8 -2.21 5.76 -21.13
N GLU A 9 -2.13 4.44 -21.09
CA GLU A 9 -2.57 3.58 -22.19
C GLU A 9 -4.04 3.82 -22.52
N HIS A 10 -4.93 3.83 -21.52
CA HIS A 10 -6.35 4.14 -21.70
C HIS A 10 -6.62 5.60 -22.09
N ALA A 11 -5.79 6.54 -21.61
CA ALA A 11 -5.91 7.94 -22.01
C ALA A 11 -5.59 8.16 -23.49
N LEU A 12 -4.74 7.31 -24.08
CA LEU A 12 -4.34 7.36 -25.49
C LEU A 12 -5.22 6.48 -26.39
N LYS A 13 -5.71 5.34 -25.87
CA LYS A 13 -6.57 4.41 -26.60
C LYS A 13 -8.04 4.81 -26.46
N ASN A 14 -8.77 4.88 -27.57
CA ASN A 14 -10.18 5.24 -27.57
C ASN A 14 -11.12 4.06 -27.15
N ASN A 15 -10.69 3.20 -26.22
CA ASN A 15 -11.22 1.84 -26.06
C ASN A 15 -12.30 1.65 -25.00
N LEU A 16 -12.57 2.63 -24.13
CA LEU A 16 -13.60 2.54 -23.08
C LEU A 16 -14.81 3.42 -23.39
N SER A 17 -16.00 3.08 -22.93
CA SER A 17 -17.14 4.01 -22.95
C SER A 17 -16.95 5.18 -21.98
N THR A 18 -17.76 6.24 -22.09
CA THR A 18 -17.74 7.37 -21.15
C THR A 18 -17.95 6.91 -19.71
N ILE A 19 -18.94 6.04 -19.50
CA ILE A 19 -19.32 5.53 -18.18
C ILE A 19 -18.21 4.66 -17.57
N ALA A 20 -17.57 3.81 -18.37
CA ALA A 20 -16.46 2.98 -17.92
C ALA A 20 -15.22 3.85 -17.59
N THR A 21 -14.87 4.80 -18.46
CA THR A 21 -13.75 5.73 -18.25
C THR A 21 -13.92 6.53 -16.96
N ARG A 22 -15.15 6.96 -16.66
CA ARG A 22 -15.49 7.72 -15.45
C ARG A 22 -15.35 6.89 -14.17
N LEU A 23 -15.58 5.58 -14.24
CA LEU A 23 -15.50 4.67 -13.08
C LEU A 23 -14.06 4.33 -12.65
N ILE A 24 -13.05 4.55 -13.48
CA ILE A 24 -11.66 4.14 -13.16
C ILE A 24 -11.19 4.70 -11.82
N ALA A 25 -11.31 6.01 -11.60
CA ALA A 25 -10.85 6.65 -10.36
C ALA A 25 -11.76 6.33 -9.15
N PRO A 26 -13.10 6.40 -9.24
CA PRO A 26 -14.00 6.00 -8.16
C PRO A 26 -13.82 4.54 -7.73
N LEU A 27 -13.65 3.59 -8.66
CA LEU A 27 -13.40 2.19 -8.30
C LEU A 27 -12.08 2.03 -7.55
N ALA A 28 -11.04 2.79 -7.91
CA ALA A 28 -9.76 2.77 -7.19
C ALA A 28 -9.85 3.37 -5.77
N MET A 29 -10.85 4.22 -5.48
CA MET A 29 -11.11 4.70 -4.11
C MET A 29 -11.74 3.61 -3.24
N VAL A 30 -12.50 2.69 -3.83
CA VAL A 30 -13.17 1.60 -3.10
C VAL A 30 -12.43 0.26 -3.23
N THR A 31 -11.14 0.31 -3.60
CA THR A 31 -10.29 -0.87 -3.77
C THR A 31 -9.40 -1.10 -2.55
N ASP A 32 -9.39 -2.33 -2.06
CA ASP A 32 -8.55 -2.79 -0.95
C ASP A 32 -7.12 -3.15 -1.37
N ILE A 33 -6.26 -3.50 -0.42
CA ILE A 33 -4.84 -3.76 -0.65
C ILE A 33 -4.58 -4.97 -1.56
N ASP A 34 -5.45 -5.97 -1.53
CA ASP A 34 -5.41 -7.14 -2.42
C ASP A 34 -6.00 -6.89 -3.81
N GLY A 35 -6.46 -5.66 -4.06
CA GLY A 35 -7.13 -5.27 -5.29
C GLY A 35 -8.63 -5.54 -5.30
N ARG A 36 -9.21 -6.11 -4.23
CA ARG A 36 -10.66 -6.37 -4.17
C ARG A 36 -11.44 -5.06 -4.19
N ILE A 37 -12.46 -4.98 -5.03
CA ILE A 37 -13.36 -3.84 -5.13
C ILE A 37 -14.52 -4.05 -4.16
N TYR A 38 -14.61 -3.21 -3.15
CA TYR A 38 -15.73 -3.20 -2.23
C TYR A 38 -16.75 -2.18 -2.67
N VAL A 39 -17.58 -2.56 -3.64
CA VAL A 39 -18.69 -1.73 -4.08
C VAL A 39 -19.83 -2.61 -4.55
N ASP A 40 -21.04 -2.32 -4.07
CA ASP A 40 -22.25 -2.90 -4.64
C ASP A 40 -22.89 -1.93 -5.65
N LYS A 41 -23.97 -2.37 -6.29
CA LYS A 41 -24.68 -1.55 -7.29
C LYS A 41 -25.30 -0.29 -6.68
N GLU A 42 -25.72 -0.34 -5.42
CA GLU A 42 -26.34 0.78 -4.71
C GLU A 42 -25.30 1.83 -4.32
N ASP A 43 -24.11 1.40 -3.89
CA ASP A 43 -22.96 2.25 -3.62
C ASP A 43 -22.56 3.05 -4.88
N ILE A 44 -22.53 2.40 -6.06
CA ILE A 44 -22.28 3.10 -7.33
C ILE A 44 -23.41 4.06 -7.69
N ARG A 45 -24.66 3.65 -7.48
CA ARG A 45 -25.83 4.50 -7.74
C ARG A 45 -25.77 5.79 -6.93
N LYS A 46 -25.42 5.72 -5.64
CA LYS A 46 -25.27 6.87 -4.74
C LYS A 46 -24.18 7.84 -5.17
N GLN A 47 -23.19 7.40 -5.95
CA GLN A 47 -22.14 8.29 -6.46
C GLN A 47 -22.63 9.18 -7.61
N GLU A 48 -23.83 8.94 -8.15
CA GLU A 48 -24.45 9.71 -9.25
C GLU A 48 -23.56 9.80 -10.50
N LEU A 49 -22.73 8.77 -10.75
CA LEU A 49 -21.83 8.72 -11.90
C LEU A 49 -22.54 8.32 -13.19
N MET A 50 -23.62 7.55 -13.09
CA MET A 50 -24.40 7.03 -14.20
C MET A 50 -25.76 6.51 -13.72
N SER A 51 -26.67 6.22 -14.64
CA SER A 51 -27.90 5.52 -14.32
C SER A 51 -27.61 4.05 -14.00
N THR A 52 -28.41 3.44 -13.10
CA THR A 52 -28.23 2.05 -12.64
C THR A 52 -28.21 1.04 -13.79
N ARG A 53 -28.97 1.32 -14.86
CA ARG A 53 -29.04 0.47 -16.07
C ARG A 53 -27.72 0.40 -16.83
N CYS A 54 -26.86 1.41 -16.71
CA CYS A 54 -25.57 1.48 -17.38
C CYS A 54 -24.45 0.76 -16.62
N ILE A 55 -24.64 0.42 -15.34
CA ILE A 55 -23.60 -0.21 -14.50
C ILE A 55 -23.09 -1.53 -15.11
N PRO A 56 -23.95 -2.49 -15.52
CA PRO A 56 -23.46 -3.75 -16.08
C PRO A 56 -22.61 -3.56 -17.34
N THR A 57 -23.03 -2.65 -18.23
CA THR A 57 -22.26 -2.32 -19.44
C THR A 57 -20.92 -1.69 -19.10
N ALA A 58 -20.88 -0.77 -18.13
CA ALA A 58 -19.63 -0.14 -17.72
C ALA A 58 -18.63 -1.15 -17.12
N PHE A 59 -19.11 -2.12 -16.32
CA PHE A 59 -18.27 -3.20 -15.79
C PHE A 59 -17.74 -4.10 -16.89
N LYS A 60 -18.61 -4.49 -17.84
CA LYS A 60 -18.20 -5.29 -18.99
C LYS A 60 -17.10 -4.61 -19.80
N ASP A 61 -17.26 -3.31 -20.11
CA ASP A 61 -16.23 -2.54 -20.83
C ASP A 61 -14.90 -2.49 -20.05
N LEU A 62 -14.97 -2.35 -18.71
CA LEU A 62 -13.78 -2.34 -17.85
C LEU A 62 -13.10 -3.72 -17.80
N GLU A 63 -13.86 -4.82 -17.81
CA GLU A 63 -13.34 -6.19 -17.88
C GLU A 63 -12.64 -6.43 -19.22
N GLU A 64 -13.30 -6.10 -20.34
CA GLU A 64 -12.74 -6.24 -21.70
C GLU A 64 -11.46 -5.42 -21.89
N ALA A 65 -11.39 -4.26 -21.25
CA ALA A 65 -10.22 -3.39 -21.27
C ALA A 65 -9.14 -3.76 -20.23
N ASN A 66 -9.32 -4.86 -19.49
CA ASN A 66 -8.42 -5.33 -18.42
C ASN A 66 -8.17 -4.28 -17.32
N CYS A 67 -9.13 -3.39 -17.09
CA CYS A 67 -9.14 -2.45 -15.97
C CYS A 67 -9.57 -3.13 -14.67
N ILE A 68 -10.47 -4.10 -14.77
CA ILE A 68 -10.92 -4.96 -13.69
C ILE A 68 -10.97 -6.41 -14.16
N TYR A 69 -11.02 -7.36 -13.22
CA TYR A 69 -11.29 -8.77 -13.51
C TYR A 69 -12.18 -9.36 -12.43
N LYS A 70 -12.76 -10.53 -12.69
CA LYS A 70 -13.66 -11.23 -11.77
C LYS A 70 -13.09 -12.60 -11.42
N GLU A 71 -13.02 -12.89 -10.14
CA GLU A 71 -12.53 -14.16 -9.57
C GLU A 71 -13.49 -14.55 -8.43
N ASP A 72 -14.04 -15.76 -8.46
CA ASP A 72 -15.01 -16.28 -7.49
C ASP A 72 -16.21 -15.36 -7.18
N GLY A 73 -16.75 -14.72 -8.22
CA GLY A 73 -17.89 -13.81 -8.07
C GLY A 73 -17.52 -12.40 -7.60
N VAL A 74 -16.25 -12.15 -7.26
CA VAL A 74 -15.75 -10.89 -6.71
C VAL A 74 -14.95 -10.13 -7.75
N TYR A 75 -15.12 -8.81 -7.79
CA TYR A 75 -14.37 -7.92 -8.68
C TYR A 75 -13.05 -7.45 -8.07
N TYR A 76 -12.00 -7.42 -8.89
CA TYR A 76 -10.67 -6.95 -8.54
C TYR A 76 -10.21 -5.87 -9.52
N ASN A 77 -9.44 -4.90 -9.02
CA ASN A 77 -9.00 -3.74 -9.74
C ASN A 77 -7.56 -3.91 -10.25
N ASN A 78 -7.39 -3.91 -11.57
CA ASN A 78 -6.08 -3.98 -12.23
C ASN A 78 -5.44 -2.59 -12.45
N MET A 79 -6.19 -1.51 -12.23
CA MET A 79 -5.72 -0.13 -12.33
C MET A 79 -5.15 0.40 -11.02
N ALA A 80 -5.56 -0.17 -9.89
CA ALA A 80 -5.04 0.21 -8.59
C ALA A 80 -3.61 -0.31 -8.39
N ILE A 81 -2.77 0.51 -7.77
CA ILE A 81 -1.45 0.09 -7.30
C ILE A 81 -1.28 0.50 -5.84
N HIS A 82 -0.65 -0.39 -5.09
CA HIS A 82 -0.13 -0.18 -3.75
C HIS A 82 1.39 -0.12 -3.89
N ILE A 83 2.00 0.93 -3.35
CA ILE A 83 3.41 1.21 -3.58
C ILE A 83 4.12 1.23 -2.24
N ASP A 84 5.25 0.54 -2.19
CA ASP A 84 6.14 0.58 -1.04
C ASP A 84 6.88 1.91 -0.92
N HIS A 85 7.31 2.21 0.30
CA HIS A 85 7.83 3.51 0.68
C HIS A 85 8.92 4.02 -0.29
N ARG A 86 8.62 5.19 -0.89
CA ARG A 86 9.49 6.02 -1.75
C ARG A 86 9.58 5.55 -3.21
N PRO A 87 8.55 5.84 -4.03
CA PRO A 87 8.72 5.88 -5.48
C PRO A 87 9.89 6.80 -5.88
N THR A 88 10.98 6.24 -6.40
CA THR A 88 12.07 7.04 -7.00
C THR A 88 11.67 7.65 -8.35
N ARG A 89 10.50 7.26 -8.90
CA ARG A 89 10.00 7.64 -10.22
C ARG A 89 8.50 7.94 -10.18
N PHE A 90 8.04 8.77 -11.11
CA PHE A 90 6.61 9.03 -11.33
C PHE A 90 5.92 7.78 -11.93
N THR A 91 5.51 6.86 -11.04
CA THR A 91 4.91 5.55 -11.39
C THR A 91 3.40 5.48 -11.15
N TYR A 92 2.82 6.43 -10.41
CA TYR A 92 1.40 6.44 -10.06
C TYR A 92 0.79 7.83 -10.05
N ILE A 93 -0.54 7.84 -10.07
CA ILE A 93 -1.37 9.02 -9.85
C ILE A 93 -2.08 8.87 -8.50
N SER A 94 -1.94 9.89 -7.65
CA SER A 94 -2.71 9.99 -6.40
C SER A 94 -4.21 10.06 -6.71
N LEU A 95 -5.02 9.56 -5.78
CA LEU A 95 -6.45 9.75 -5.84
C LEU A 95 -6.73 11.14 -5.26
N TYR A 96 -7.22 12.05 -6.09
CA TYR A 96 -7.54 13.42 -5.70
C TYR A 96 -9.04 13.58 -5.42
N LYS A 97 -9.40 14.50 -4.53
CA LYS A 97 -10.79 14.78 -4.16
C LYS A 97 -11.66 15.18 -5.36
N PHE A 98 -11.09 15.85 -6.36
CA PHE A 98 -11.85 16.27 -7.55
C PHE A 98 -12.45 15.11 -8.36
N PHE A 99 -11.99 13.86 -8.18
CA PHE A 99 -12.63 12.70 -8.81
C PHE A 99 -14.06 12.45 -8.29
N GLN A 100 -14.42 13.01 -7.13
CA GLN A 100 -15.77 12.96 -6.57
C GLN A 100 -16.58 14.24 -6.83
N ASP A 101 -15.96 15.29 -7.40
CA ASP A 101 -16.63 16.56 -7.65
C ASP A 101 -17.64 16.46 -8.79
N LYS A 102 -18.74 17.22 -8.66
CA LYS A 102 -19.81 17.32 -9.67
C LYS A 102 -19.28 17.65 -11.08
N HIS A 103 -18.22 18.45 -11.18
CA HIS A 103 -17.61 18.80 -12.46
C HIS A 103 -16.99 17.58 -13.15
N PHE A 104 -16.25 16.74 -12.42
CA PHE A 104 -15.69 15.50 -12.95
C PHE A 104 -16.79 14.51 -13.36
N LYS A 105 -17.82 14.36 -12.53
CA LYS A 105 -18.96 13.44 -12.79
C LYS A 105 -19.71 13.76 -14.09
N LYS A 106 -19.70 15.02 -14.53
CA LYS A 106 -20.34 15.47 -15.77
C LYS A 106 -19.47 15.37 -17.01
N LEU A 107 -18.18 15.06 -16.89
CA LEU A 107 -17.28 14.98 -18.04
C LEU A 107 -17.65 13.82 -18.98
N TYR A 108 -17.66 14.09 -20.28
CA TYR A 108 -17.81 13.08 -21.32
C TYR A 108 -16.46 12.44 -21.70
N LYS A 109 -16.50 11.48 -22.61
CA LYS A 109 -15.35 10.63 -22.99
C LYS A 109 -14.06 11.39 -23.30
N ARG A 110 -14.10 12.36 -24.22
CA ARG A 110 -12.88 13.09 -24.65
C ARG A 110 -12.28 13.97 -23.55
N PRO A 111 -13.07 14.78 -22.80
CA PRO A 111 -12.54 15.47 -21.63
C PRO A 111 -11.91 14.54 -20.58
N LEU A 112 -12.52 13.38 -20.30
CA LEU A 112 -11.96 12.39 -19.38
C LEU A 112 -10.63 11.83 -19.89
N GLN A 113 -10.56 11.43 -21.16
CA GLN A 113 -9.32 10.93 -21.78
C GLN A 113 -8.21 11.97 -21.76
N PHE A 114 -8.53 13.22 -22.09
CA PHE A 114 -7.56 14.30 -22.06
C PHE A 114 -7.09 14.59 -20.63
N LEU A 115 -8.01 14.61 -19.66
CA LEU A 115 -7.66 14.78 -18.24
C LEU A 115 -6.73 13.67 -17.75
N TYR A 116 -7.01 12.40 -18.07
CA TYR A 116 -6.12 11.28 -17.75
C TYR A 116 -4.77 11.35 -18.49
N TYR A 117 -4.75 11.86 -19.72
CA TYR A 117 -3.51 12.10 -20.45
C TYR A 117 -2.64 13.15 -19.75
N ILE A 118 -3.23 14.28 -19.30
CA ILE A 118 -2.52 15.31 -18.54
C ILE A 118 -2.03 14.76 -17.21
N LEU A 119 -2.89 14.05 -16.47
CA LEU A 119 -2.53 13.41 -15.19
C LEU A 119 -1.33 12.49 -15.33
N THR A 120 -1.13 11.83 -16.48
CA THR A 120 -0.06 10.84 -16.68
C THR A 120 1.15 11.37 -17.45
N SER A 121 1.11 12.62 -17.93
CA SER A 121 2.17 13.19 -18.77
C SER A 121 3.34 13.76 -17.97
N GLN A 122 3.04 14.47 -16.89
CA GLN A 122 4.00 14.99 -15.91
C GLN A 122 3.43 14.82 -14.50
N LEU A 123 4.25 15.05 -13.47
CA LEU A 123 3.76 15.09 -12.10
C LEU A 123 2.57 16.07 -12.01
N PRO A 124 1.41 15.67 -11.48
CA PRO A 124 0.26 16.56 -11.41
C PRO A 124 0.60 17.85 -10.66
N GLY A 125 0.26 19.00 -11.25
CA GLY A 125 0.65 20.33 -10.76
C GLY A 125 1.86 20.94 -11.47
N GLU A 126 2.66 20.12 -12.14
CA GLU A 126 3.77 20.56 -12.96
C GLU A 126 3.33 20.88 -14.39
N TRP A 127 4.01 21.86 -14.99
CA TRP A 127 3.70 22.31 -16.35
C TRP A 127 4.17 21.30 -17.40
N HIS A 128 3.23 20.78 -18.18
CA HIS A 128 3.49 19.97 -19.36
C HIS A 128 3.45 20.81 -20.64
N ARG A 129 4.56 20.84 -21.38
CA ARG A 129 4.64 21.53 -22.68
C ARG A 129 3.94 20.70 -23.76
N PHE A 130 2.96 21.29 -24.43
CA PHE A 130 2.10 20.62 -25.41
C PHE A 130 1.89 21.52 -26.63
N ALA A 131 2.18 21.00 -27.82
CA ALA A 131 1.84 21.67 -29.06
C ALA A 131 0.38 21.38 -29.42
N ILE A 132 -0.45 22.40 -29.56
CA ILE A 132 -1.88 22.27 -29.84
C ILE A 132 -2.12 21.45 -31.11
N GLU A 133 -1.31 21.66 -32.14
CA GLU A 133 -1.36 20.97 -33.44
C GLU A 133 -1.06 19.45 -33.34
N ARG A 134 -0.43 18.99 -32.25
CA ARG A 134 -0.21 17.55 -31.97
C ARG A 134 -1.37 16.91 -31.20
N GLY A 135 -2.38 17.71 -30.86
CA GLY A 135 -3.54 17.29 -30.08
C GLY A 135 -4.76 16.87 -30.89
N TYR A 136 -4.77 17.07 -32.21
CA TYR A 136 -5.91 16.72 -33.06
C TYR A 136 -5.47 16.22 -34.43
N VAL A 137 -6.35 15.45 -35.07
CA VAL A 137 -6.09 14.88 -36.39
C VAL A 137 -6.12 15.97 -37.45
N THR A 138 -5.13 15.96 -38.34
CA THR A 138 -5.09 16.79 -39.55
C THR A 138 -4.80 15.91 -40.75
N ALA A 139 -4.88 16.46 -41.97
CA ALA A 139 -4.58 15.68 -43.17
C ALA A 139 -3.10 15.25 -43.26
N THR A 140 -2.20 15.99 -42.60
CA THR A 140 -0.74 15.83 -42.72
C THR A 140 -0.04 15.40 -41.44
N ASN A 141 -0.71 15.41 -40.27
CA ASN A 141 -0.11 15.05 -38.99
C ASN A 141 -0.76 13.81 -38.38
N ASN A 142 0.05 12.93 -37.79
CA ASN A 142 -0.40 11.82 -36.96
C ASN A 142 -0.25 12.22 -35.48
N PRO A 143 -1.29 12.81 -34.85
CA PRO A 143 -1.20 13.35 -33.51
C PRO A 143 -1.00 12.25 -32.45
N ILE A 144 -0.49 12.65 -31.30
CA ILE A 144 -0.42 11.78 -30.11
C ILE A 144 -1.84 11.44 -29.63
N LEU A 145 -2.75 12.41 -29.75
CA LEU A 145 -4.16 12.27 -29.37
C LEU A 145 -5.02 12.07 -30.62
N LYS A 146 -5.38 10.81 -30.90
CA LYS A 146 -6.09 10.43 -32.14
C LYS A 146 -7.62 10.56 -32.05
N TYR A 147 -8.15 10.96 -30.90
CA TYR A 147 -9.59 11.02 -30.64
C TYR A 147 -10.21 12.42 -30.78
N PHE A 148 -9.40 13.44 -31.08
CA PHE A 148 -9.85 14.78 -31.47
C PHE A 148 -9.81 14.92 -32.98
N TYR A 149 -10.95 15.18 -33.61
CA TYR A 149 -11.06 15.20 -35.07
C TYR A 149 -10.55 16.50 -35.71
N ASN A 150 -10.56 17.60 -34.96
CA ASN A 150 -10.13 18.91 -35.43
C ASN A 150 -9.80 19.83 -34.23
N PHE A 151 -9.31 21.02 -34.54
CA PHE A 151 -8.97 22.02 -33.53
C PHE A 151 -10.16 22.44 -32.67
N LYS A 152 -11.35 22.64 -33.25
CA LYS A 152 -12.55 23.08 -32.50
C LYS A 152 -12.97 22.06 -31.44
N ASP A 153 -12.86 20.77 -31.77
CA ASP A 153 -13.10 19.67 -30.83
C ASP A 153 -12.13 19.69 -29.64
N LEU A 154 -10.83 19.92 -29.89
CA LEU A 154 -9.83 20.06 -28.84
C LEU A 154 -10.09 21.33 -28.00
N LEU A 155 -10.31 22.47 -28.66
CA LEU A 155 -10.58 23.76 -28.02
C LEU A 155 -11.77 23.68 -27.06
N ASN A 156 -12.88 23.09 -27.49
CA ASN A 156 -14.06 22.90 -26.64
C ASN A 156 -13.72 22.11 -25.36
N VAL A 157 -12.83 21.12 -25.45
CA VAL A 157 -12.39 20.35 -24.28
C VAL A 157 -11.44 21.14 -23.39
N LEU A 158 -10.51 21.90 -23.97
CA LEU A 158 -9.61 22.78 -23.20
C LEU A 158 -10.42 23.80 -22.39
N VAL A 159 -11.32 24.53 -23.05
CA VAL A 159 -12.21 25.52 -22.44
C VAL A 159 -13.02 24.89 -21.31
N LEU A 160 -13.71 23.77 -21.58
CA LEU A 160 -14.50 23.07 -20.58
C LEU A 160 -13.69 22.68 -19.34
N LEU A 161 -12.45 22.20 -19.50
CA LEU A 161 -11.63 21.77 -18.37
C LEU A 161 -11.03 22.95 -17.57
N ILE A 162 -10.75 24.08 -18.23
CA ILE A 162 -10.30 25.32 -17.57
C ILE A 162 -11.44 25.94 -16.78
N GLU A 163 -12.63 26.10 -17.39
CA GLU A 163 -13.81 26.70 -16.75
C GLU A 163 -14.29 25.88 -15.55
N ASN A 164 -14.23 24.55 -15.65
CA ASN A 164 -14.48 23.66 -14.49
C ASN A 164 -13.34 23.68 -13.46
N GLY A 165 -12.26 24.43 -13.70
CA GLY A 165 -11.12 24.56 -12.80
C GLY A 165 -10.32 23.29 -12.57
N LEU A 166 -10.37 22.33 -13.51
CA LEU A 166 -9.63 21.06 -13.42
C LEU A 166 -8.19 21.19 -13.93
N ILE A 167 -7.98 22.02 -14.95
CA ILE A 167 -6.67 22.30 -15.52
C ILE A 167 -6.39 23.81 -15.56
N GLU A 168 -5.12 24.15 -15.70
CA GLU A 168 -4.65 25.50 -15.98
C GLU A 168 -3.79 25.48 -17.25
N ILE A 169 -3.86 26.54 -18.05
CA ILE A 169 -3.09 26.67 -19.29
C ILE A 169 -2.29 27.97 -19.27
N GLU A 170 -1.02 27.90 -19.68
CA GLU A 170 -0.11 29.03 -19.79
C GLU A 170 0.48 29.08 -21.20
N PHE A 171 0.50 30.27 -21.81
CA PHE A 171 1.16 30.49 -23.10
C PHE A 171 1.73 31.90 -23.19
N THR A 172 2.53 32.14 -24.22
CA THR A 172 3.12 33.46 -24.48
C THR A 172 2.67 33.93 -25.85
N HIS A 173 2.07 35.12 -25.90
CA HIS A 173 1.57 35.76 -27.11
C HIS A 173 2.04 37.22 -27.09
N ASP A 174 2.62 37.71 -28.18
CA ASP A 174 3.19 39.07 -28.28
C ASP A 174 4.10 39.46 -27.11
N GLY A 175 4.94 38.52 -26.66
CA GLY A 175 5.86 38.70 -25.53
C GLY A 175 5.18 38.75 -24.15
N LYS A 176 3.85 38.69 -24.08
CA LYS A 176 3.08 38.64 -22.84
C LYS A 176 2.72 37.22 -22.45
N LYS A 177 2.81 36.94 -21.17
CA LYS A 177 2.48 35.63 -20.60
C LYS A 177 1.03 35.63 -20.15
N HIS A 178 0.24 34.73 -20.72
CA HIS A 178 -1.17 34.54 -20.37
C HIS A 178 -1.30 33.27 -19.52
N LEU A 179 -2.01 33.38 -18.39
CA LEU A 179 -2.37 32.26 -17.53
C LEU A 179 -3.89 32.16 -17.49
N LEU A 180 -4.42 31.07 -18.03
CA LEU A 180 -5.85 30.76 -18.03
C LEU A 180 -6.17 29.83 -16.86
N THR A 181 -7.05 30.32 -15.98
CA THR A 181 -7.62 29.58 -14.83
C THR A 181 -9.14 29.63 -14.90
N SER A 182 -9.84 29.01 -13.94
CA SER A 182 -11.30 29.08 -13.82
C SER A 182 -11.85 30.50 -13.62
N ASP A 183 -11.01 31.44 -13.20
CA ASP A 183 -11.41 32.79 -12.80
C ASP A 183 -11.29 33.78 -13.97
N ILE A 184 -10.76 33.34 -15.10
CA ILE A 184 -10.59 34.15 -16.30
C ILE A 184 -11.86 34.03 -17.16
N GLU A 185 -12.46 35.18 -17.46
CA GLU A 185 -13.53 35.27 -18.46
C GLU A 185 -12.96 35.18 -19.89
N ASN A 186 -13.78 34.80 -20.85
CA ASN A 186 -13.41 34.76 -22.29
C ASN A 186 -12.22 33.82 -22.61
N VAL A 187 -12.12 32.68 -21.91
CA VAL A 187 -11.08 31.65 -22.11
C VAL A 187 -11.02 31.19 -23.57
N ARG A 188 -12.20 31.03 -24.20
CA ARG A 188 -12.31 30.59 -25.60
C ARG A 188 -11.67 31.59 -26.54
N GLU A 189 -12.06 32.85 -26.46
CA GLU A 189 -11.59 33.92 -27.33
C GLU A 189 -10.07 34.06 -27.22
N LEU A 190 -9.52 34.03 -26.00
CA LEU A 190 -8.06 34.10 -25.79
C LEU A 190 -7.30 32.95 -26.46
N LEU A 191 -7.83 31.72 -26.42
CA LEU A 191 -7.23 30.57 -27.09
C LEU A 191 -7.41 30.60 -28.61
N GLU A 192 -8.54 31.12 -29.10
CA GLU A 192 -8.80 31.30 -30.54
C GLU A 192 -7.84 32.34 -31.14
N VAL A 193 -7.67 33.48 -30.48
CA VAL A 193 -6.72 34.55 -30.86
C VAL A 193 -5.29 34.02 -30.85
N TYR A 194 -4.88 33.35 -29.77
CA TYR A 194 -3.53 32.76 -29.69
C TYR A 194 -3.25 31.77 -30.82
N CYS A 195 -4.27 31.03 -31.24
CA CYS A 195 -4.19 30.04 -32.31
C CYS A 195 -4.44 30.59 -33.71
N GLU A 196 -4.49 31.92 -33.88
CA GLU A 196 -4.74 32.63 -35.14
C GLU A 196 -6.10 32.24 -35.80
N LEU A 197 -7.13 31.90 -35.02
CA LEU A 197 -8.45 31.54 -35.53
C LEU A 197 -9.37 32.77 -35.63
N ASN A 198 -9.67 33.22 -36.85
CA ASN A 198 -10.55 34.37 -37.11
C ASN A 198 -11.66 33.98 -38.12
N GLU A 199 -12.74 34.77 -38.23
CA GLU A 199 -13.87 34.52 -39.16
C GLU A 199 -13.42 34.30 -40.62
N LEU A 200 -12.33 34.96 -41.03
CA LEU A 200 -11.70 34.86 -42.35
C LEU A 200 -10.68 33.71 -42.47
N ASN A 201 -10.12 33.24 -41.35
CA ASN A 201 -9.07 32.22 -41.26
C ASN A 201 -9.55 31.04 -40.43
N ARG A 202 -10.27 30.11 -41.06
CA ARG A 202 -10.44 28.77 -40.49
C ARG A 202 -9.05 28.15 -40.39
N LYS A 203 -8.66 27.60 -39.23
CA LYS A 203 -7.41 26.85 -39.09
C LYS A 203 -7.33 25.84 -40.25
N LYS A 204 -6.32 25.99 -41.12
CA LYS A 204 -6.18 25.17 -42.33
C LYS A 204 -6.10 23.70 -41.94
N ARG A 205 -6.73 22.84 -42.75
CA ARG A 205 -6.70 21.37 -42.58
C ARG A 205 -5.26 20.80 -42.70
N THR A 206 -4.36 21.60 -43.27
CA THR A 206 -2.92 21.45 -43.37
C THR A 206 -2.24 22.44 -42.42
N CYS A 207 -1.48 21.92 -41.45
CA CYS A 207 -0.63 22.75 -40.59
C CYS A 207 0.75 22.90 -41.25
N ASP A 208 1.27 24.12 -41.30
CA ASP A 208 2.68 24.34 -41.64
C ASP A 208 3.53 23.84 -40.46
N GLU A 209 4.49 22.94 -40.71
CA GLU A 209 5.33 22.36 -39.65
C GLU A 209 6.10 23.41 -38.85
N LYS A 210 6.31 24.60 -39.43
CA LYS A 210 7.03 25.72 -38.83
C LYS A 210 6.21 26.58 -37.87
N LYS A 211 4.86 26.49 -37.89
CA LYS A 211 3.97 27.23 -36.99
C LYS A 211 3.31 26.27 -35.98
N SER A 212 3.90 26.14 -34.80
CA SER A 212 3.30 25.37 -33.69
C SER A 212 2.96 26.26 -32.51
N HIS A 213 1.70 26.24 -32.10
CA HIS A 213 1.21 26.92 -30.92
C HIS A 213 1.47 26.04 -29.71
N VAL A 214 2.53 26.37 -28.99
CA VAL A 214 2.93 25.64 -27.80
C VAL A 214 2.25 26.24 -26.59
N ILE A 215 1.52 25.42 -25.86
CA ILE A 215 0.98 25.76 -24.53
C ILE A 215 1.70 24.96 -23.45
N ARG A 216 1.58 25.43 -22.21
CA ARG A 216 1.92 24.67 -21.01
C ARG A 216 0.61 24.37 -20.29
N VAL A 217 0.33 23.11 -20.03
CA VAL A 217 -0.90 22.65 -19.38
C VAL A 217 -0.55 21.89 -18.11
N ARG A 218 -1.33 22.06 -17.04
CA ARG A 218 -1.20 21.27 -15.81
C ARG A 218 -2.56 20.99 -15.19
N ILE A 219 -2.61 20.00 -14.30
CA ILE A 219 -3.71 19.89 -13.34
C ILE A 219 -3.67 21.11 -12.44
N ALA A 220 -4.82 21.73 -12.19
CA ALA A 220 -4.89 22.97 -11.43
C ALA A 220 -4.24 22.82 -10.05
N LYS A 221 -3.46 23.82 -9.63
CA LYS A 221 -2.64 23.74 -8.40
C LYS A 221 -3.48 23.50 -7.15
N LYS A 222 -4.71 24.01 -7.15
CA LYS A 222 -5.67 23.79 -6.05
C LYS A 222 -5.92 22.31 -5.79
N HIS A 223 -5.95 21.47 -6.83
CA HIS A 223 -6.32 20.06 -6.72
C HIS A 223 -5.21 19.12 -6.27
N VAL A 224 -3.96 19.54 -6.39
CA VAL A 224 -2.78 18.68 -6.16
C VAL A 224 -2.09 18.94 -4.82
N LYS A 225 -2.66 19.83 -3.99
CA LYS A 225 -2.18 20.06 -2.62
C LYS A 225 -2.44 18.83 -1.75
N ARG A 226 -1.66 18.66 -0.69
CA ARG A 226 -1.70 17.48 0.19
C ARG A 226 -3.09 17.26 0.79
N GLU A 227 -3.78 18.33 1.18
CA GLU A 227 -5.14 18.32 1.73
C GLU A 227 -6.21 17.86 0.73
N ASN A 228 -5.90 17.89 -0.57
CA ASN A 228 -6.80 17.49 -1.66
C ASN A 228 -6.46 16.13 -2.25
N VAL A 229 -5.48 15.43 -1.68
CA VAL A 229 -5.25 14.01 -1.92
C VAL A 229 -6.13 13.20 -0.97
N THR A 230 -6.94 12.30 -1.52
CA THR A 230 -7.81 11.41 -0.75
C THR A 230 -6.97 10.42 0.06
N SER A 231 -6.93 10.61 1.38
CA SER A 231 -6.28 9.68 2.30
C SER A 231 -6.99 8.32 2.30
N ILE A 232 -6.26 7.22 2.50
CA ILE A 232 -6.86 5.89 2.73
C ILE A 232 -7.74 5.84 3.98
N TYR A 233 -7.57 6.80 4.89
CA TYR A 233 -8.33 6.90 6.13
C TYR A 233 -9.53 7.85 6.03
N GLU A 234 -9.73 8.51 4.89
CA GLU A 234 -10.95 9.28 4.69
C GLU A 234 -12.15 8.33 4.60
N PRO A 235 -13.32 8.67 5.20
CA PRO A 235 -14.50 7.81 5.22
C PRO A 235 -14.91 7.28 3.83
N GLU A 236 -14.71 8.09 2.80
CA GLU A 236 -15.01 7.77 1.40
C GLU A 236 -14.08 6.71 0.79
N ARG A 237 -12.91 6.47 1.38
CA ARG A 237 -11.85 5.56 0.91
C ARG A 237 -11.57 4.40 1.87
N LEU A 238 -12.39 4.22 2.92
CA LEU A 238 -12.24 3.16 3.94
C LEU A 238 -12.30 1.71 3.42
N ALA A 239 -12.23 1.46 2.11
CA ALA A 239 -12.14 0.12 1.52
C ALA A 239 -11.07 -0.75 2.17
N THR A 240 -9.91 -0.17 2.55
CA THR A 240 -8.85 -0.93 3.23
C THR A 240 -9.24 -1.46 4.61
N LEU A 241 -10.22 -0.83 5.27
CA LEU A 241 -10.76 -1.22 6.57
C LEU A 241 -12.21 -1.72 6.47
N ARG A 242 -12.75 -1.90 5.26
CA ARG A 242 -14.15 -2.30 5.05
C ARG A 242 -14.44 -3.68 5.62
N ASP A 243 -13.49 -4.62 5.52
CA ASP A 243 -13.58 -5.92 6.20
C ASP A 243 -13.81 -5.78 7.71
N LEU A 244 -13.06 -4.88 8.37
CA LEU A 244 -13.21 -4.62 9.79
C LEU A 244 -14.54 -3.93 10.06
N ARG A 245 -14.91 -2.92 9.26
CA ARG A 245 -16.16 -2.17 9.42
C ARG A 245 -17.37 -3.09 9.33
N ASP A 246 -17.43 -3.92 8.28
CA ASP A 246 -18.57 -4.78 7.98
C ASP A 246 -18.75 -5.87 9.05
N ILE A 247 -17.67 -6.34 9.67
CA ILE A 247 -17.73 -7.27 10.80
C ILE A 247 -18.08 -6.51 12.09
N ALA A 248 -17.37 -5.43 12.42
CA ALA A 248 -17.55 -4.68 13.66
C ALA A 248 -18.98 -4.16 13.85
N ILE A 249 -19.61 -3.67 12.78
CA ILE A 249 -21.01 -3.19 12.83
C ILE A 249 -21.98 -4.31 13.24
N ARG A 250 -21.75 -5.56 12.81
CA ARG A 250 -22.60 -6.71 13.20
C ARG A 250 -22.54 -7.01 14.70
N TYR A 251 -21.46 -6.58 15.36
CA TYR A 251 -21.27 -6.70 16.80
C TYR A 251 -21.51 -5.38 17.54
N GLY A 252 -22.15 -4.38 16.90
CA GLY A 252 -22.53 -3.12 17.54
C GLY A 252 -21.38 -2.12 17.71
N HIS A 253 -20.30 -2.26 16.94
CA HIS A 253 -19.15 -1.35 17.00
C HIS A 253 -19.01 -0.53 15.72
N ASP A 254 -19.04 0.79 15.87
CA ASP A 254 -18.82 1.73 14.76
C ASP A 254 -17.36 2.21 14.77
N LEU A 255 -16.70 2.13 13.61
CA LEU A 255 -15.32 2.57 13.46
C LEU A 255 -15.15 4.09 13.51
N GLU A 256 -16.21 4.84 13.23
CA GLU A 256 -16.21 6.31 13.27
C GLU A 256 -15.98 6.86 14.69
N GLN A 257 -16.12 6.02 15.71
CA GLN A 257 -15.88 6.37 17.12
C GLN A 257 -14.41 6.36 17.53
N PHE A 258 -13.49 5.90 16.66
CA PHE A 258 -12.07 5.77 16.99
C PHE A 258 -11.20 6.77 16.23
N GLU A 259 -10.08 7.15 16.84
CA GLU A 259 -9.12 8.04 16.22
C GLU A 259 -8.44 7.41 14.99
N GLN A 260 -8.09 8.25 14.01
CA GLN A 260 -7.33 7.85 12.82
C GLN A 260 -6.02 7.12 13.19
N SER A 261 -5.35 7.53 14.28
CA SER A 261 -4.11 6.92 14.76
C SER A 261 -4.27 5.42 15.10
N SER A 262 -5.44 5.01 15.58
CA SER A 262 -5.76 3.60 15.86
C SER A 262 -6.10 2.85 14.57
N LEU A 263 -6.84 3.47 13.66
CA LEU A 263 -7.17 2.90 12.34
C LEU A 263 -5.90 2.66 11.50
N GLU A 264 -4.94 3.56 11.59
CA GLU A 264 -3.61 3.46 10.97
C GLU A 264 -2.88 2.19 11.39
N LYS A 265 -2.83 1.89 12.70
CA LYS A 265 -2.14 0.68 13.22
C LYS A 265 -2.75 -0.61 12.70
N ILE A 266 -4.06 -0.65 12.51
CA ILE A 266 -4.78 -1.82 11.97
C ILE A 266 -4.49 -1.97 10.48
N HIS A 267 -4.55 -0.87 9.74
CA HIS A 267 -4.17 -0.87 8.34
C HIS A 267 -2.73 -1.37 8.16
N MET A 268 -1.80 -0.93 9.01
CA MET A 268 -0.40 -1.39 8.98
C MET A 268 -0.27 -2.88 9.30
N ALA A 269 -1.09 -3.43 10.22
CA ALA A 269 -1.12 -4.87 10.48
C ALA A 269 -1.58 -5.66 9.24
N LYS A 270 -2.66 -5.22 8.59
CA LYS A 270 -3.15 -5.79 7.32
C LYS A 270 -2.11 -5.65 6.20
N LYS A 271 -1.45 -4.49 6.08
CA LYS A 271 -0.37 -4.27 5.10
C LYS A 271 0.78 -5.23 5.33
N LYS A 272 1.22 -5.42 6.58
CA LYS A 272 2.31 -6.36 6.90
C LYS A 272 1.98 -7.79 6.44
N LEU A 273 0.74 -8.23 6.59
CA LEU A 273 0.31 -9.54 6.07
C LEU A 273 0.32 -9.60 4.54
N TYR A 274 -0.14 -8.55 3.87
CA TYR A 274 -0.09 -8.47 2.42
C TYR A 274 1.34 -8.45 1.87
N ASP A 275 2.24 -7.68 2.50
CA ASP A 275 3.64 -7.57 2.09
C ASP A 275 4.38 -8.93 2.21
N ASN A 276 4.02 -9.76 3.19
CA ASN A 276 4.64 -11.08 3.38
C ASN A 276 3.94 -12.19 2.57
N PHE A 277 2.61 -12.17 2.44
CA PHE A 277 1.84 -13.30 1.92
C PHE A 277 0.86 -12.94 0.79
N GLY A 278 0.89 -11.71 0.27
CA GLY A 278 0.00 -11.24 -0.78
C GLY A 278 -1.48 -11.38 -0.45
N LYS A 279 -2.27 -11.86 -1.43
CA LYS A 279 -3.72 -12.11 -1.27
C LYS A 279 -4.02 -13.08 -0.12
N TYR A 280 -3.18 -14.10 0.09
CA TYR A 280 -3.36 -15.07 1.17
C TYR A 280 -3.28 -14.40 2.55
N GLY A 281 -2.34 -13.47 2.75
CA GLY A 281 -2.21 -12.72 4.00
C GLY A 281 -3.46 -11.89 4.34
N VAL A 282 -4.10 -11.31 3.31
CA VAL A 282 -5.36 -10.57 3.49
C VAL A 282 -6.52 -11.51 3.80
N GLN A 283 -6.56 -12.70 3.21
CA GLN A 283 -7.55 -13.72 3.58
C GLN A 283 -7.37 -14.17 5.03
N LEU A 284 -6.13 -14.45 5.45
CA LEU A 284 -5.80 -14.81 6.82
C LEU A 284 -6.23 -13.73 7.82
N TYR A 285 -6.06 -12.45 7.46
CA TYR A 285 -6.58 -11.32 8.23
C TYR A 285 -8.11 -11.37 8.37
N ARG A 286 -8.84 -11.59 7.27
CA ARG A 286 -10.32 -11.65 7.26
C ARG A 286 -10.82 -12.79 8.15
N ASP A 287 -10.22 -13.98 8.05
CA ASP A 287 -10.58 -15.14 8.85
C ASP A 287 -10.29 -14.90 10.34
N SER A 288 -9.15 -14.27 10.64
CA SER A 288 -8.75 -13.88 11.99
C SER A 288 -9.70 -12.87 12.62
N LEU A 289 -10.17 -11.88 11.85
CA LEU A 289 -11.19 -10.94 12.32
C LEU A 289 -12.49 -11.66 12.68
N GLN A 290 -12.96 -12.57 11.82
CA GLN A 290 -14.20 -13.31 12.08
C GLN A 290 -14.11 -14.10 13.39
N ARG A 291 -13.01 -14.85 13.59
CA ARG A 291 -12.76 -15.61 14.82
C ARG A 291 -12.71 -14.69 16.05
N PHE A 292 -11.95 -13.60 15.97
CA PHE A 292 -11.85 -12.64 17.07
C PHE A 292 -13.21 -12.09 17.49
N PHE A 293 -14.05 -11.65 16.54
CA PHE A 293 -15.36 -11.08 16.92
C PHE A 293 -16.33 -12.13 17.45
N GLN A 294 -16.24 -13.38 16.96
CA GLN A 294 -17.02 -14.51 17.49
C GLN A 294 -16.65 -14.83 18.94
N GLU A 295 -15.36 -14.78 19.29
CA GLU A 295 -14.85 -15.20 20.60
C GLU A 295 -14.78 -14.05 21.62
N GLN A 296 -14.37 -12.86 21.20
CA GLN A 296 -13.91 -11.78 22.08
C GLN A 296 -14.30 -10.37 21.60
N SER A 297 -15.41 -10.21 20.87
CA SER A 297 -15.87 -8.89 20.40
C SER A 297 -15.95 -7.83 21.51
N PHE A 298 -16.33 -8.21 22.74
CA PHE A 298 -16.46 -7.28 23.87
C PHE A 298 -15.18 -6.51 24.25
N ILE A 299 -13.98 -7.05 23.99
CA ILE A 299 -12.72 -6.33 24.27
C ILE A 299 -12.28 -5.40 23.13
N PHE A 300 -12.96 -5.45 21.97
CA PHE A 300 -12.62 -4.68 20.78
C PHE A 300 -12.48 -3.17 21.06
N PRO A 301 -13.44 -2.49 21.72
CA PRO A 301 -13.32 -1.04 21.95
C PRO A 301 -12.10 -0.68 22.80
N ARG A 302 -11.75 -1.52 23.80
CA ARG A 302 -10.57 -1.32 24.63
C ARG A 302 -9.29 -1.44 23.80
N LEU A 303 -9.16 -2.52 23.03
CA LEU A 303 -7.99 -2.75 22.17
C LEU A 303 -7.81 -1.65 21.11
N MET A 304 -8.91 -1.11 20.58
CA MET A 304 -8.91 0.01 19.64
C MET A 304 -8.42 1.31 20.28
N ARG A 305 -8.93 1.66 21.47
CA ARG A 305 -8.51 2.87 22.20
C ARG A 305 -7.05 2.81 22.64
N GLU A 306 -6.57 1.63 23.02
CA GLU A 306 -5.16 1.42 23.35
C GLU A 306 -4.26 1.32 22.10
N GLY A 307 -4.84 1.27 20.90
CA GLY A 307 -4.11 1.08 19.65
C GLY A 307 -3.36 -0.25 19.59
N LYS A 308 -3.87 -1.28 20.27
CA LYS A 308 -3.27 -2.63 20.35
C LYS A 308 -3.98 -3.66 19.47
N PHE A 309 -5.16 -3.33 18.93
CA PHE A 309 -5.98 -4.29 18.19
C PHE A 309 -5.24 -4.96 17.02
N GLY A 310 -4.52 -4.19 16.20
CA GLY A 310 -3.75 -4.74 15.08
C GLY A 310 -2.74 -5.81 15.53
N ASN A 311 -1.93 -5.50 16.54
CA ASN A 311 -0.96 -6.46 17.09
C ASN A 311 -1.63 -7.65 17.79
N TYR A 312 -2.79 -7.43 18.42
CA TYR A 312 -3.56 -8.50 19.05
C TYR A 312 -4.03 -9.53 18.01
N ILE A 313 -4.58 -9.06 16.88
CA ILE A 313 -4.97 -9.93 15.76
C ILE A 313 -3.75 -10.70 15.22
N LEU A 314 -2.62 -10.01 15.00
CA LEU A 314 -1.42 -10.66 14.47
C LEU A 314 -0.88 -11.76 15.40
N ASN A 315 -0.81 -11.53 16.71
CA ASN A 315 -0.20 -12.48 17.64
C ASN A 315 -1.14 -13.62 18.04
N PHE A 316 -2.42 -13.34 18.32
CA PHE A 316 -3.31 -14.36 18.89
C PHE A 316 -4.17 -15.10 17.86
N TYR A 317 -4.35 -14.55 16.66
CA TYR A 317 -5.22 -15.15 15.64
C TYR A 317 -4.47 -15.54 14.36
N VAL A 318 -3.50 -14.73 13.93
CA VAL A 318 -2.70 -15.00 12.73
C VAL A 318 -1.51 -15.91 13.05
N MET A 319 -0.71 -15.58 14.08
CA MET A 319 0.53 -16.32 14.40
C MET A 319 0.33 -17.82 14.59
N PRO A 320 -0.74 -18.31 15.28
CA PRO A 320 -0.96 -19.75 15.43
C PRO A 320 -1.11 -20.48 14.09
N VAL A 321 -1.76 -19.84 13.10
CA VAL A 321 -1.91 -20.41 11.75
C VAL A 321 -0.58 -20.42 11.01
N ILE A 322 0.16 -19.32 11.06
CA ILE A 322 1.50 -19.21 10.45
C ILE A 322 2.45 -20.26 11.02
N ARG A 323 2.44 -20.44 12.34
CA ARG A 323 3.22 -21.47 13.03
C ARG A 323 2.86 -22.85 12.52
N MET A 324 1.56 -23.21 12.55
CA MET A 324 1.10 -24.52 12.08
C MET A 324 1.52 -24.79 10.62
N THR A 325 1.41 -23.80 9.72
CA THR A 325 1.84 -23.94 8.33
C THR A 325 3.36 -24.11 8.21
N LEU A 326 4.14 -23.39 9.03
CA LEU A 326 5.59 -23.56 9.08
C LEU A 326 5.96 -24.96 9.59
N SER A 327 5.32 -25.47 10.65
CA SER A 327 5.51 -26.82 11.16
C SER A 327 5.32 -27.87 10.08
N GLN A 328 4.24 -27.76 9.31
CA GLN A 328 3.94 -28.66 8.20
C GLN A 328 5.00 -28.60 7.09
N LYS A 329 5.54 -27.41 6.80
CA LYS A 329 6.63 -27.25 5.84
C LYS A 329 7.93 -27.86 6.36
N LEU A 330 8.28 -27.66 7.63
CA LEU A 330 9.47 -28.26 8.24
C LEU A 330 9.40 -29.79 8.26
N GLU A 331 8.24 -30.35 8.58
CA GLU A 331 8.02 -31.80 8.52
C GLU A 331 8.19 -32.33 7.11
N LYS A 332 7.62 -31.64 6.11
CA LYS A 332 7.81 -32.01 4.70
C LYS A 332 9.28 -31.94 4.28
N MET A 333 10.00 -30.88 4.65
CA MET A 333 11.44 -30.76 4.38
C MET A 333 12.22 -31.93 5.00
N LYS A 334 11.90 -32.32 6.24
CA LYS A 334 12.54 -33.46 6.89
C LYS A 334 12.30 -34.75 6.10
N VAL A 335 11.05 -35.03 5.73
CA VAL A 335 10.70 -36.22 4.95
C VAL A 335 11.42 -36.24 3.60
N ASP A 336 11.37 -35.13 2.86
CA ASP A 336 11.98 -35.02 1.53
C ASP A 336 13.52 -35.15 1.63
N TYR A 337 14.13 -34.53 2.65
CA TYR A 337 15.57 -34.65 2.91
C TYR A 337 15.98 -36.10 3.23
N LEU A 338 15.23 -36.81 4.08
CA LEU A 338 15.48 -38.21 4.40
C LEU A 338 15.31 -39.13 3.17
N GLN A 339 14.49 -38.73 2.20
CA GLN A 339 14.33 -39.40 0.91
C GLN A 339 15.37 -38.98 -0.14
N SER A 340 16.37 -38.17 0.24
CA SER A 340 17.39 -37.61 -0.66
C SER A 340 16.82 -36.76 -1.80
N LEU A 341 15.65 -36.14 -1.58
CA LEU A 341 15.07 -35.15 -2.48
C LEU A 341 15.66 -33.76 -2.18
N ASP A 342 15.67 -32.89 -3.19
CA ASP A 342 16.08 -31.50 -3.02
C ASP A 342 15.02 -30.71 -2.25
N ILE A 343 15.44 -30.07 -1.16
CA ILE A 343 14.57 -29.30 -0.27
C ILE A 343 14.70 -27.79 -0.46
N LEU A 344 15.58 -27.31 -1.35
CA LEU A 344 15.84 -25.87 -1.51
C LEU A 344 14.59 -25.07 -1.83
N SER A 345 13.72 -25.58 -2.71
CA SER A 345 12.43 -24.94 -3.03
C SER A 345 11.52 -24.82 -1.79
N LEU A 346 11.49 -25.82 -0.92
CA LEU A 346 10.72 -25.78 0.33
C LEU A 346 11.30 -24.77 1.31
N VAL A 347 12.63 -24.65 1.38
CA VAL A 347 13.29 -23.61 2.18
C VAL A 347 12.88 -22.22 1.68
N GLU A 348 12.93 -21.97 0.38
CA GLU A 348 12.48 -20.72 -0.23
C GLU A 348 11.00 -20.44 0.08
N GLU A 349 10.13 -21.44 -0.03
CA GLU A 349 8.70 -21.30 0.31
C GLU A 349 8.45 -21.04 1.81
N SER A 350 9.40 -21.34 2.70
CA SER A 350 9.28 -21.08 4.14
C SER A 350 9.72 -19.66 4.54
N GLU A 351 10.50 -18.98 3.71
CA GLU A 351 11.07 -17.67 4.02
C GLU A 351 10.01 -16.62 4.40
N PRO A 352 8.85 -16.51 3.72
CA PRO A 352 7.83 -15.53 4.10
C PRO A 352 7.29 -15.73 5.53
N TYR A 353 7.18 -16.97 5.98
CA TYR A 353 6.67 -17.32 7.31
C TYR A 353 7.66 -16.92 8.39
N ILE A 354 8.94 -17.25 8.19
CA ILE A 354 10.01 -16.88 9.12
C ILE A 354 10.26 -15.37 9.14
N ASN A 355 10.23 -14.70 7.99
CA ASN A 355 10.32 -13.24 7.93
C ASN A 355 9.17 -12.58 8.71
N PHE A 356 7.95 -13.11 8.57
CA PHE A 356 6.80 -12.62 9.31
C PHE A 356 6.96 -12.84 10.83
N ILE A 357 7.34 -14.04 11.27
CA ILE A 357 7.61 -14.34 12.69
C ILE A 357 8.68 -13.39 13.25
N THR A 358 9.76 -13.18 12.52
CA THR A 358 10.89 -12.34 12.94
C THR A 358 10.49 -10.86 13.09
N THR A 359 9.59 -10.37 12.24
CA THR A 359 9.25 -8.93 12.18
C THR A 359 7.95 -8.56 12.87
N ALA A 360 7.05 -9.53 13.11
CA ALA A 360 5.70 -9.31 13.63
C ALA A 360 5.46 -10.02 14.97
N GLY A 361 6.17 -11.12 15.22
CA GLY A 361 6.01 -11.90 16.42
C GLY A 361 6.52 -11.18 17.65
N ILE A 362 5.81 -11.39 18.76
CA ILE A 362 6.33 -11.15 20.09
C ILE A 362 7.49 -12.09 20.40
N ASP A 363 8.35 -11.72 21.34
CA ASP A 363 9.58 -12.46 21.63
C ASP A 363 9.30 -13.91 22.06
N ASP A 364 8.19 -14.13 22.78
CA ASP A 364 7.71 -15.47 23.15
C ASP A 364 7.53 -16.37 21.92
N GLU A 365 6.96 -15.84 20.83
CA GLU A 365 6.72 -16.61 19.60
C GLU A 365 8.02 -16.91 18.86
N VAL A 366 8.95 -15.95 18.80
CA VAL A 366 10.27 -16.17 18.21
C VAL A 366 11.00 -17.30 18.95
N ILE A 367 10.92 -17.36 20.28
CA ILE A 367 11.53 -18.44 21.07
C ILE A 367 10.79 -19.78 20.90
N ASN A 368 9.46 -19.77 20.85
CA ASN A 368 8.66 -20.98 20.69
C ASN A 368 8.97 -21.68 19.35
N ILE A 369 9.15 -20.91 18.28
CA ILE A 369 9.55 -21.45 16.97
C ILE A 369 10.96 -22.05 17.00
N ALA A 370 11.90 -21.44 17.73
CA ALA A 370 13.25 -21.99 17.89
C ALA A 370 13.24 -23.36 18.58
N SER A 371 12.38 -23.50 19.59
CA SER A 371 12.18 -24.78 20.29
C SER A 371 11.65 -25.86 19.34
N GLU A 372 10.79 -25.48 18.40
CA GLU A 372 10.25 -26.39 17.39
C GLU A 372 11.28 -26.76 16.32
N ILE A 373 12.06 -25.80 15.82
CA ILE A 373 13.14 -26.06 14.84
C ILE A 373 14.19 -27.02 15.40
N SER A 374 14.44 -26.98 16.71
CA SER A 374 15.43 -27.86 17.35
C SER A 374 15.12 -29.36 17.19
N THR A 375 13.88 -29.73 16.85
CA THR A 375 13.50 -31.12 16.55
C THR A 375 13.81 -31.56 15.11
N TYR A 376 14.32 -30.64 14.28
CA TYR A 376 14.60 -30.82 12.85
C TYR A 376 16.10 -30.67 12.54
N THR A 377 16.93 -31.40 13.28
CA THR A 377 18.41 -31.28 13.21
C THR A 377 18.95 -31.62 11.82
N GLU A 378 18.29 -32.51 11.08
CA GLU A 378 18.72 -33.01 9.77
C GLU A 378 18.73 -31.91 8.70
N ILE A 379 17.78 -30.97 8.77
CA ILE A 379 17.60 -29.89 7.78
C ILE A 379 18.18 -28.55 8.24
N THR A 380 18.64 -28.47 9.50
CA THR A 380 19.08 -27.21 10.13
C THR A 380 20.25 -26.55 9.39
N ALA A 381 21.21 -27.36 8.91
CA ALA A 381 22.35 -26.86 8.15
C ALA A 381 21.95 -26.26 6.79
N THR A 382 20.87 -26.77 6.18
CA THR A 382 20.37 -26.30 4.89
C THR A 382 19.56 -25.01 5.06
N ILE A 383 18.63 -24.96 6.02
CA ILE A 383 17.84 -23.74 6.28
C ILE A 383 18.73 -22.57 6.70
N SER A 384 19.82 -22.83 7.44
CA SER A 384 20.76 -21.80 7.91
C SER A 384 21.55 -21.10 6.80
N LYS A 385 21.49 -21.61 5.56
CA LYS A 385 22.07 -20.95 4.38
C LYS A 385 21.15 -19.88 3.80
N SER A 386 19.84 -19.94 4.09
CA SER A 386 18.89 -18.91 3.67
C SER A 386 19.08 -17.64 4.50
N LYS A 387 19.03 -16.50 3.81
CA LYS A 387 19.15 -15.18 4.44
C LYS A 387 18.01 -14.89 5.42
N ALA A 388 16.79 -15.32 5.11
CA ALA A 388 15.63 -15.11 5.98
C ALA A 388 15.83 -15.80 7.34
N TRP A 389 16.32 -17.03 7.29
CA TRP A 389 16.63 -17.84 8.47
C TRP A 389 17.81 -17.28 9.28
N ASP A 390 18.86 -16.78 8.62
CA ASP A 390 19.99 -16.13 9.30
C ASP A 390 19.57 -14.85 10.06
N ILE A 391 18.67 -14.05 9.47
CA ILE A 391 18.07 -12.89 10.13
C ILE A 391 17.23 -13.32 11.34
N TYR A 392 16.46 -14.39 11.22
CA TYR A 392 15.69 -14.95 12.33
C TYR A 392 16.59 -15.39 13.49
N PHE A 393 17.63 -16.17 13.22
CA PHE A 393 18.57 -16.60 14.26
C PHE A 393 19.29 -15.41 14.91
N SER A 394 19.62 -14.38 14.14
CA SER A 394 20.19 -13.14 14.68
C SER A 394 19.22 -12.43 15.63
N ARG A 395 17.93 -12.36 15.29
CA ARG A 395 16.89 -11.80 16.18
C ARG A 395 16.75 -12.64 17.44
N LEU A 396 16.70 -13.97 17.31
CA LEU A 396 16.62 -14.89 18.44
C LEU A 396 17.80 -14.71 19.41
N ASN A 397 19.02 -14.59 18.90
CA ASN A 397 20.21 -14.36 19.72
C ASN A 397 20.12 -13.04 20.48
N THR A 398 19.63 -11.99 19.81
CA THR A 398 19.40 -10.68 20.45
C THR A 398 18.42 -10.80 21.63
N ILE A 399 17.32 -11.54 21.45
CA ILE A 399 16.34 -11.78 22.53
C ILE A 399 16.97 -12.53 23.70
N TYR A 400 17.77 -13.57 23.43
CA TYR A 400 18.47 -14.30 24.49
C TYR A 400 19.47 -13.42 25.22
N ASP A 401 20.30 -12.67 24.50
CA ASP A 401 21.31 -11.78 25.08
C ASP A 401 20.66 -10.73 25.99
N GLU A 402 19.56 -10.10 25.54
CA GLU A 402 18.81 -9.12 26.33
C GLU A 402 18.24 -9.73 27.62
N ASN A 403 17.67 -10.94 27.56
CA ASN A 403 17.09 -11.61 28.73
C ASN A 403 18.14 -12.19 29.69
N ILE A 404 19.27 -12.68 29.16
CA ILE A 404 20.40 -13.13 29.98
C ILE A 404 21.05 -11.95 30.71
N GLN A 405 21.16 -10.79 30.06
CA GLN A 405 21.61 -9.55 30.72
C GLN A 405 20.67 -9.12 31.87
N LYS A 406 19.36 -9.43 31.77
CA LYS A 406 18.39 -9.27 32.87
C LYS A 406 18.53 -10.34 33.97
N GLY A 407 19.47 -11.29 33.84
CA GLY A 407 19.74 -12.34 34.82
C GLY A 407 18.91 -13.61 34.66
N LEU A 408 18.16 -13.75 33.55
CA LEU A 408 17.35 -14.95 33.28
C LEU A 408 18.23 -16.08 32.72
N LYS A 409 18.00 -17.30 33.20
CA LYS A 409 18.61 -18.51 32.62
C LYS A 409 17.83 -18.95 31.39
N GLN A 410 18.52 -19.56 30.43
CA GLN A 410 17.93 -20.00 29.16
C GLN A 410 16.71 -20.91 29.33
N ASP A 411 16.77 -21.94 30.19
CA ASP A 411 15.63 -22.83 30.44
C ASP A 411 14.41 -22.09 30.98
N TYR A 412 14.65 -21.08 31.81
CA TYR A 412 13.59 -20.25 32.36
C TYR A 412 13.00 -19.30 31.32
N ILE A 413 13.83 -18.78 30.40
CA ILE A 413 13.36 -18.01 29.23
C ILE A 413 12.42 -18.88 28.39
N HIS A 414 12.78 -20.13 28.09
CA HIS A 414 11.90 -21.05 27.36
C HIS A 414 10.58 -21.32 28.09
N GLN A 415 10.62 -21.48 29.41
CA GLN A 415 9.41 -21.67 30.20
C GLN A 415 8.48 -20.45 30.11
N LEU A 416 9.03 -19.25 30.28
CA LEU A 416 8.26 -18.01 30.19
C LEU A 416 7.68 -17.79 28.79
N ALA A 417 8.44 -18.12 27.73
CA ALA A 417 7.98 -18.05 26.35
C ALA A 417 6.79 -18.98 26.07
N LYS A 418 6.82 -20.22 26.61
CA LYS A 418 5.70 -21.17 26.50
C LYS A 418 4.43 -20.66 27.19
N GLU A 419 4.60 -19.88 28.26
CA GLU A 419 3.49 -19.29 29.02
C GLU A 419 3.07 -17.89 28.51
N TYR A 420 3.69 -17.39 27.43
CA TYR A 420 3.48 -16.05 26.87
C TYR A 420 3.69 -14.91 27.90
N LYS A 421 4.70 -15.07 28.75
CA LYS A 421 4.99 -14.15 29.86
C LYS A 421 6.16 -13.22 29.61
N LEU A 422 7.05 -13.49 28.64
CA LEU A 422 8.20 -12.61 28.37
C LEU A 422 7.75 -11.25 27.84
N SER A 423 6.78 -11.24 26.93
CA SER A 423 6.28 -10.00 26.33
C SER A 423 5.18 -9.32 27.15
N ASN A 424 4.87 -9.82 28.35
CA ASN A 424 3.87 -9.24 29.22
C ASN A 424 4.48 -8.10 30.08
N PRO A 425 4.10 -6.82 29.89
CA PRO A 425 4.68 -5.70 30.64
C PRO A 425 4.40 -5.73 32.15
N ASN A 426 3.43 -6.53 32.62
CA ASN A 426 3.19 -6.72 34.05
C ASN A 426 4.19 -7.69 34.69
N PHE A 427 4.90 -8.50 33.89
CA PHE A 427 5.92 -9.43 34.40
C PHE A 427 7.15 -8.69 34.93
N GLU A 428 7.60 -7.61 34.27
CA GLU A 428 8.72 -6.79 34.77
C GLU A 428 8.43 -6.20 36.16
N ARG A 429 7.17 -5.79 36.43
CA ARG A 429 6.75 -5.29 37.75
C ARG A 429 6.73 -6.38 38.82
N GLU A 430 6.32 -7.59 38.48
CA GLU A 430 6.33 -8.74 39.39
C GLU A 430 7.76 -9.29 39.63
N PHE A 431 8.63 -9.17 38.64
CA PHE A 431 10.02 -9.64 38.68
C PHE A 431 10.93 -8.68 39.45
N GLU A 432 10.79 -7.37 39.28
CA GLU A 432 11.51 -6.35 40.06
C GLU A 432 11.18 -6.40 41.56
N GLN A 433 9.98 -6.86 41.92
CA GLN A 433 9.58 -7.06 43.33
C GLN A 433 10.18 -8.33 43.96
N LYS A 434 10.67 -9.29 43.16
CA LYS A 434 11.20 -10.58 43.64
C LYS A 434 12.73 -10.68 43.68
N LEU A 435 13.46 -9.70 43.14
CA LEU A 435 14.91 -9.64 43.30
C LEU A 435 15.25 -9.23 44.75
N PRO A 436 16.07 -10.00 45.49
CA PRO A 436 16.57 -9.55 46.78
C PRO A 436 17.38 -8.29 46.54
N ARG A 437 16.91 -7.14 47.07
CA ARG A 437 17.67 -5.90 47.11
C ARG A 437 19.01 -6.23 47.76
N ARG A 438 20.06 -6.27 46.95
CA ARG A 438 21.43 -6.42 47.44
C ARG A 438 21.69 -5.20 48.32
N ASN A 439 21.71 -5.41 49.64
CA ASN A 439 22.07 -4.38 50.60
C ASN A 439 23.49 -3.91 50.28
N LEU A 440 23.60 -2.76 49.62
CA LEU A 440 24.84 -1.99 49.56
C LEU A 440 25.09 -1.46 50.97
N LYS A 441 25.78 -2.27 51.79
CA LYS A 441 26.52 -1.73 52.91
C LYS A 441 27.64 -0.87 52.33
N THR A 442 27.54 0.41 52.59
CA THR A 442 28.63 1.39 52.60
C THR A 442 29.88 0.80 53.27
N GLU A 443 30.94 0.62 52.49
CA GLU A 443 32.30 0.69 52.99
C GLU A 443 33.07 1.75 52.20
N LYS A 444 33.71 2.62 52.97
CA LYS A 444 34.44 3.80 52.55
C LYS A 444 35.78 3.41 51.93
N ASN A 445 36.17 4.20 50.92
CA ASN A 445 37.53 4.65 50.59
C ASN A 445 38.71 3.74 50.97
N GLU A 446 39.40 3.23 49.95
CA GLU A 446 40.85 3.40 49.83
C GLU A 446 41.27 3.45 48.35
N LYS A 447 42.07 4.46 48.00
CA LYS A 447 42.70 4.66 46.69
C LYS A 447 44.02 3.91 46.66
N VAL A 448 44.28 3.08 45.65
CA VAL A 448 45.65 2.85 45.12
C VAL A 448 45.60 2.65 43.60
N ALA A 449 46.73 3.03 42.99
CA ALA A 449 47.08 3.34 41.61
C ALA A 449 46.82 2.32 40.49
N THR A 450 46.81 2.91 39.29
CA THR A 450 46.85 2.41 37.91
C THR A 450 47.79 1.24 37.61
N THR A 451 47.31 0.31 36.76
CA THR A 451 48.08 -0.26 35.64
C THR A 451 47.15 -0.64 34.47
N SER A 452 47.60 -0.27 33.27
CA SER A 452 47.00 -0.51 31.97
C SER A 452 47.22 -1.95 31.49
N ILE A 453 46.17 -2.65 31.03
CA ILE A 453 46.27 -3.77 30.07
C ILE A 453 45.03 -3.73 29.14
N HIS A 454 45.25 -3.50 27.84
CA HIS A 454 44.39 -3.93 26.72
C HIS A 454 44.76 -5.39 26.36
N PRO A 455 44.01 -6.16 25.54
CA PRO A 455 42.59 -6.21 25.17
C PRO A 455 42.02 -7.65 25.46
N ASP A 456 40.92 -8.05 24.82
CA ASP A 456 40.40 -9.43 24.71
C ASP A 456 39.63 -10.05 25.91
N ASN A 457 38.29 -9.93 25.84
CA ASN A 457 37.35 -11.06 26.03
C ASN A 457 35.91 -10.59 25.85
N LYS A 458 35.48 -10.36 24.61
CA LYS A 458 34.07 -10.50 24.25
C LYS A 458 33.87 -11.94 23.78
N LYS A 459 33.41 -12.81 24.68
CA LYS A 459 32.78 -14.07 24.26
C LYS A 459 31.43 -13.72 23.64
N THR A 460 31.44 -13.37 22.35
CA THR A 460 30.26 -13.51 21.50
C THR A 460 29.97 -15.00 21.35
N ILE A 461 28.79 -15.43 21.76
CA ILE A 461 28.33 -16.80 21.61
C ILE A 461 28.01 -17.02 20.13
N ASP A 462 28.76 -17.93 19.49
CA ASP A 462 28.46 -18.38 18.13
C ASP A 462 27.37 -19.46 18.19
N VAL A 463 26.12 -19.03 18.01
CA VAL A 463 24.97 -19.94 18.04
C VAL A 463 24.99 -20.93 16.88
N LYS A 464 25.64 -20.61 15.75
CA LYS A 464 25.91 -21.58 14.65
C LYS A 464 26.81 -22.73 15.12
N ALA A 465 27.74 -22.47 16.04
CA ALA A 465 28.57 -23.51 16.66
C ALA A 465 27.84 -24.31 17.74
N MET A 466 26.91 -23.69 18.49
CA MET A 466 26.11 -24.39 19.52
C MET A 466 25.10 -25.38 18.94
N PHE A 467 24.47 -25.07 17.81
CA PHE A 467 23.59 -26.03 17.13
C PHE A 467 24.33 -27.29 16.67
N ASN A 468 25.63 -27.18 16.37
CA ASN A 468 26.48 -28.33 16.02
C ASN A 468 26.99 -29.10 17.27
N SER A 469 26.98 -28.51 18.48
CA SER A 469 27.47 -29.18 19.69
C SER A 469 26.42 -30.00 20.43
N ILE A 470 25.13 -29.78 20.17
CA ILE A 470 24.03 -30.63 20.67
C ILE A 470 23.98 -31.98 19.93
N VAL A 471 24.70 -32.11 18.80
CA VAL A 471 24.79 -33.32 17.95
C VAL A 471 25.74 -34.40 18.52
N LYS A 472 26.33 -34.22 19.72
CA LYS A 472 27.31 -35.16 20.28
C LYS A 472 27.11 -35.57 21.74
N ASN A 473 25.87 -35.56 22.26
CA ASN A 473 25.54 -36.31 23.47
C ASN A 473 24.26 -37.12 23.30
#